data_AF-A0A3C1VQW0-F1
#
_entry.id   AF-A0A3C1VQW0-F1
#
_cell.length_a   1.000
_cell.length_b   1.000
_cell.length_c   1.000
_cell.angle_alpha   90.00
_cell.angle_beta   90.00
_cell.angle_gamma   90.00
#
_symmetry.space_group_name_H-M   'P 1'
#
loop_
_entity.id
_entity.type
_entity.pdbx_description
1 polymer ?
#
loop_
_entity_poly.entity_id
_entity_poly.type
_entity_poly.pdbx_seq_one_letter_code
_entity_poly.pdbx_strand_id
1 'polypeptide(L)'
;MKENLDKVKFAASKALTRLMMKALDESRLQIEAQTMRFADAKPPPIAEESRGIAERFMNSLHDYFEELTTLLVNDTEIEPESYDNLSLVDHDYLEAMIAMEGMVKQLRDKEIKGMRSFLTRLETMYPNIRIDETNNPLDPEQVGDCFNEAVKPLGFKAHYLLTIYREFNKTVFGKYDDVIAEANDLLVDLGILPDLDITARERELRKQKRDEARAQLVEEQQLKAAEEQAEPKARMT
;
A
#
# COMPACT_ATOMS: atom_id res chain seq x y z
N MET A 1 8.95 -0.17 -19.82
CA MET A 1 7.98 -0.15 -18.71
C MET A 1 8.64 -0.50 -17.37
N LYS A 2 9.38 -1.61 -17.26
CA LYS A 2 10.20 -1.91 -16.06
C LYS A 2 11.15 -0.76 -15.66
N GLU A 3 11.85 -0.14 -16.62
CA GLU A 3 12.70 1.03 -16.36
C GLU A 3 11.96 2.23 -15.75
N ASN A 4 10.70 2.45 -16.13
CA ASN A 4 9.89 3.56 -15.59
C ASN A 4 9.47 3.26 -14.14
N LEU A 5 9.08 2.01 -13.86
CA LEU A 5 8.77 1.58 -12.50
C LEU A 5 10.01 1.62 -11.61
N ASP A 6 11.19 1.25 -12.13
CA ASP A 6 12.45 1.35 -11.40
C ASP A 6 12.75 2.79 -10.98
N LYS A 7 12.48 3.78 -11.85
CA LYS A 7 12.63 5.20 -11.50
C LYS A 7 11.69 5.60 -10.37
N VAL A 8 10.42 5.18 -10.42
CA VAL A 8 9.45 5.41 -9.33
C VAL A 8 9.89 4.73 -8.04
N LYS A 9 10.31 3.46 -8.11
CA LYS A 9 10.86 2.69 -6.99
C LYS A 9 11.98 3.44 -6.28
N PHE A 10 13.02 3.85 -7.02
CA PHE A 10 14.15 4.56 -6.42
C PHE A 10 13.77 5.92 -5.84
N ALA A 11 12.91 6.68 -6.52
CA ALA A 11 12.46 7.98 -6.02
C ALA A 11 11.62 7.85 -4.75
N ALA A 12 10.60 6.98 -4.77
CA ALA A 12 9.70 6.77 -3.64
C ALA A 12 10.43 6.17 -2.43
N SER A 13 11.28 5.15 -2.64
CA SER A 13 12.10 4.58 -1.57
C SER A 13 12.99 5.63 -0.93
N LYS A 14 13.67 6.45 -1.73
CA LYS A 14 14.52 7.53 -1.21
C LYS A 14 13.71 8.55 -0.41
N ALA A 15 12.54 8.95 -0.90
CA ALA A 15 11.67 9.89 -0.21
C ALA A 15 11.17 9.35 1.13
N LEU A 16 10.65 8.12 1.13
CA LEU A 16 10.12 7.45 2.31
C LEU A 16 11.21 7.12 3.34
N THR A 17 12.37 6.59 2.92
CA THR A 17 13.50 6.34 3.83
C THR A 17 13.99 7.64 4.49
N ARG A 18 14.04 8.75 3.75
CA ARG A 18 14.42 10.05 4.32
C ARG A 18 13.43 10.53 5.38
N LEU A 19 12.12 10.40 5.13
CA LEU A 19 11.08 10.77 6.09
C LEU A 19 11.12 9.85 7.33
N MET A 20 11.33 8.55 7.13
CA MET A 20 11.45 7.57 8.20
C MET A 20 12.68 7.86 9.08
N MET A 21 13.84 8.16 8.49
CA MET A 21 15.03 8.56 9.23
C MET A 21 14.80 9.81 10.08
N LYS A 22 14.09 10.80 9.52
CA LYS A 22 13.67 11.99 10.29
C LYS A 22 12.74 11.61 11.45
N ALA A 23 11.82 10.67 11.25
CA ALA A 23 10.96 10.17 12.31
C ALA A 23 11.75 9.50 13.44
N LEU A 24 12.78 8.71 13.11
CA LEU A 24 13.66 8.08 14.09
C LEU A 24 14.43 9.12 14.93
N ASP A 25 14.95 10.16 14.28
CA ASP A 25 15.60 11.27 14.98
C ASP A 25 14.64 12.01 15.93
N GLU A 26 13.42 12.30 15.49
CA GLU A 26 12.38 12.92 16.33
C GLU A 26 11.97 12.02 17.50
N SER A 27 11.89 10.72 17.26
CA SER A 27 11.58 9.70 18.27
C SER A 27 12.65 9.64 19.35
N ARG A 28 13.92 9.66 18.95
CA ARG A 28 15.06 9.66 19.86
C ARG A 28 14.97 10.85 20.82
N LEU A 29 14.79 12.06 20.28
CA LEU A 29 14.69 13.28 21.09
C LEU A 29 13.52 13.23 22.08
N GLN A 30 12.36 12.70 21.67
CA GLN A 30 11.23 12.53 22.57
C GLN A 30 11.49 11.51 23.67
N ILE A 31 12.06 10.37 23.32
CA ILE A 31 12.35 9.30 24.28
C ILE A 31 13.38 9.80 25.30
N GLU A 32 14.47 10.42 24.86
CA GLU A 32 15.46 11.02 25.74
C GLU A 32 14.84 12.03 26.72
N ALA A 33 13.97 12.92 26.23
CA ALA A 33 13.28 13.90 27.08
C ALA A 33 12.32 13.27 28.10
N GLN A 34 11.71 12.13 27.77
CA GLN A 34 10.85 11.37 28.70
C GLN A 34 11.68 10.57 29.71
N THR A 35 12.78 9.97 29.27
CA THR A 35 13.69 9.16 30.09
C THR A 35 14.46 9.99 31.11
N MET A 36 14.78 11.25 30.84
CA MET A 36 15.37 12.18 31.84
C MET A 36 14.52 12.34 33.11
N ARG A 37 13.25 11.93 33.09
CA ARG A 37 12.36 11.95 34.27
C ARG A 37 12.51 10.72 35.16
N PHE A 38 13.18 9.66 34.68
CA PHE A 38 13.38 8.39 35.37
C PHE A 38 14.87 8.06 35.42
N ALA A 39 15.50 8.26 36.57
CA ALA A 39 16.95 8.29 36.74
C ALA A 39 17.72 7.00 36.35
N ASP A 40 17.03 5.86 36.18
CA ASP A 40 17.65 4.55 35.97
C ASP A 40 17.33 3.89 34.61
N ALA A 41 16.55 4.54 33.74
CA ALA A 41 16.18 3.98 32.44
C ALA A 41 17.22 4.33 31.36
N LYS A 42 17.84 3.32 30.74
CA LYS A 42 18.70 3.52 29.55
C LYS A 42 17.81 3.60 28.30
N PRO A 43 17.90 4.67 27.49
CA PRO A 43 17.13 4.77 26.25
C PRO A 43 17.59 3.72 25.22
N PRO A 44 16.70 3.31 24.29
CA PRO A 44 17.05 2.39 23.22
C PRO A 44 18.07 3.02 22.24
N PRO A 45 18.95 2.21 21.61
CA PRO A 45 20.01 2.67 20.70
C PRO A 45 19.47 3.06 19.32
N ILE A 46 18.50 3.99 19.26
CA ILE A 46 17.83 4.38 18.01
C ILE A 46 18.84 4.97 17.02
N ALA A 47 19.80 5.78 17.51
CA ALA A 47 20.80 6.41 16.64
C ALA A 47 21.73 5.39 15.99
N GLU A 48 22.23 4.41 16.75
CA GLU A 48 23.11 3.37 16.22
C GLU A 48 22.36 2.46 15.22
N GLU A 49 21.09 2.16 15.49
CA GLU A 49 20.28 1.26 14.66
C GLU A 49 19.63 1.93 13.44
N SER A 50 19.59 3.27 13.39
CA SER A 50 18.88 4.02 12.35
C SER A 50 19.29 3.62 10.94
N ARG A 51 20.59 3.38 10.72
CA ARG A 51 21.09 2.94 9.41
C ARG A 51 20.62 1.53 9.07
N GLY A 52 20.65 0.60 10.03
CA GLY A 52 20.18 -0.76 9.83
C GLY A 52 18.66 -0.81 9.57
N ILE A 53 17.87 0.03 10.25
CA ILE A 53 16.44 0.19 9.98
C ILE A 53 16.24 0.72 8.56
N ALA A 54 16.97 1.75 8.14
CA ALA A 54 16.86 2.32 6.81
C ALA A 54 17.17 1.32 5.70
N GLU A 55 18.22 0.51 5.86
CA GLU A 55 18.59 -0.53 4.91
C GLU A 55 17.49 -1.61 4.80
N ARG A 56 16.98 -2.11 5.93
CA ARG A 56 15.88 -3.10 5.94
C ARG A 56 14.58 -2.54 5.33
N PHE A 57 14.19 -1.33 5.73
CA PHE A 57 13.00 -0.65 5.21
C PHE A 57 13.07 -0.45 3.69
N MET A 58 14.21 0.04 3.19
CA MET A 58 14.41 0.28 1.77
C MET A 58 14.37 -1.01 0.96
N ASN A 59 15.02 -2.07 1.46
CA ASN A 59 15.03 -3.37 0.77
C ASN A 59 13.62 -3.97 0.71
N SER A 60 12.91 -4.02 1.82
CA SER A 60 11.53 -4.53 1.86
C SER A 60 10.61 -3.73 0.93
N LEU A 61 10.77 -2.41 0.85
CA LEU A 61 9.99 -1.60 -0.08
C LEU A 61 10.34 -1.93 -1.55
N HIS A 62 11.62 -2.14 -1.87
CA HIS A 62 12.01 -2.58 -3.21
C HIS A 62 11.40 -3.94 -3.56
N ASP A 63 11.29 -4.86 -2.61
CA ASP A 63 10.70 -6.17 -2.83
C ASP A 63 9.24 -6.05 -3.28
N TYR A 64 8.43 -5.20 -2.64
CA TYR A 64 7.05 -4.91 -3.11
C TYR A 64 7.00 -4.36 -4.55
N PHE A 65 7.98 -3.52 -4.95
CA PHE A 65 8.06 -3.04 -6.34
C PHE A 65 8.46 -4.16 -7.31
N GLU A 66 9.34 -5.07 -6.93
CA GLU A 66 9.72 -6.21 -7.78
C GLU A 66 8.58 -7.24 -7.88
N GLU A 67 7.83 -7.48 -6.80
CA GLU A 67 6.65 -8.35 -6.77
C GLU A 67 5.60 -7.90 -7.79
N LEU A 68 5.32 -6.59 -7.86
CA LEU A 68 4.42 -6.03 -8.88
C LEU A 68 4.84 -6.41 -10.31
N THR A 69 6.14 -6.55 -10.58
CA THR A 69 6.64 -6.99 -11.89
C THR A 69 6.76 -8.51 -12.04
N THR A 70 6.86 -9.25 -10.94
CA THR A 70 7.02 -10.70 -10.95
C THR A 70 5.68 -11.40 -11.15
N LEU A 71 4.57 -10.77 -10.74
CA LEU A 71 3.20 -11.15 -11.13
C LEU A 71 2.98 -11.22 -12.66
N LEU A 72 3.87 -10.62 -13.47
CA LEU A 72 3.83 -10.71 -14.94
C LEU A 72 4.42 -12.01 -15.50
N VAL A 73 5.18 -12.77 -14.72
CA VAL A 73 5.95 -13.93 -15.20
C VAL A 73 5.23 -15.26 -14.89
N ASN A 74 4.37 -15.30 -13.87
CA ASN A 74 3.72 -16.52 -13.42
C ASN A 74 2.23 -16.56 -13.82
N ASP A 75 1.98 -17.01 -15.05
CA ASP A 75 0.68 -17.55 -15.49
C ASP A 75 0.47 -18.99 -14.93
N THR A 76 1.16 -19.36 -13.86
CA THR A 76 1.22 -20.72 -13.32
C THR A 76 0.91 -20.66 -11.84
N GLU A 77 -0.21 -21.28 -11.49
CA GLU A 77 -0.65 -21.78 -10.18
C GLU A 77 0.08 -21.14 -8.97
N ILE A 78 -0.62 -20.20 -8.33
CA ILE A 78 -0.27 -19.71 -6.99
C ILE A 78 -0.31 -20.92 -6.05
N GLU A 79 0.84 -21.52 -5.76
CA GLU A 79 0.99 -22.34 -4.57
C GLU A 79 0.77 -21.45 -3.36
N PRO A 80 -0.10 -21.81 -2.40
CA PRO A 80 -0.24 -21.05 -1.18
C PRO A 80 1.08 -21.12 -0.43
N GLU A 81 1.79 -19.99 -0.39
CA GLU A 81 2.98 -19.82 0.43
C GLU A 81 2.66 -20.26 1.85
N SER A 82 3.45 -21.21 2.34
CA SER A 82 3.23 -21.81 3.65
C SER A 82 3.30 -20.72 4.72
N TYR A 83 2.15 -20.43 5.35
CA TYR A 83 2.01 -19.68 6.58
C TYR A 83 2.61 -20.45 7.78
N ASP A 84 3.84 -20.92 7.65
CA ASP A 84 4.56 -21.66 8.67
C ASP A 84 5.75 -20.84 9.17
N ASN A 85 5.44 -19.69 9.76
CA ASN A 85 6.30 -18.99 10.70
C ASN A 85 5.44 -18.18 11.67
N LEU A 86 4.48 -18.85 12.33
CA LEU A 86 3.87 -18.33 13.57
C LEU A 86 4.89 -18.42 14.70
N SER A 87 5.96 -17.62 14.59
CA SER A 87 6.83 -17.28 15.70
C SER A 87 5.98 -16.57 16.75
N LEU A 88 6.18 -16.91 18.03
CA LEU A 88 5.53 -16.25 19.15
C LEU A 88 5.88 -14.75 19.08
N VAL A 89 4.94 -13.96 18.54
CA VAL A 89 5.11 -12.51 18.42
C VAL A 89 5.23 -11.95 19.83
N ASP A 90 6.34 -11.26 20.11
CA ASP A 90 6.54 -10.57 21.39
C ASP A 90 5.35 -9.64 21.64
N HIS A 91 4.79 -9.68 22.85
CA HIS A 91 3.65 -8.86 23.24
C HIS A 91 3.93 -7.38 22.99
N ASP A 92 5.18 -6.96 23.18
CA ASP A 92 5.63 -5.59 22.92
C ASP A 92 5.45 -5.18 21.44
N TYR A 93 5.68 -6.11 20.50
CA TYR A 93 5.58 -5.85 19.06
C TYR A 93 4.14 -5.92 18.56
N LEU A 94 3.33 -6.82 19.12
CA LEU A 94 1.91 -6.94 18.76
C LEU A 94 1.16 -5.63 18.99
N GLU A 95 1.40 -4.96 20.12
CA GLU A 95 0.79 -3.66 20.42
C GLU A 95 1.17 -2.60 19.39
N ALA A 96 2.45 -2.56 18.99
CA ALA A 96 2.94 -1.63 17.98
C ALA A 96 2.34 -1.91 16.59
N MET A 97 2.21 -3.18 16.19
CA MET A 97 1.54 -3.55 14.94
C MET A 97 0.09 -3.08 14.89
N ILE A 98 -0.68 -3.31 15.95
CA ILE A 98 -2.08 -2.85 16.04
C ILE A 98 -2.15 -1.31 15.94
N ALA A 99 -1.19 -0.61 16.55
CA ALA A 99 -1.09 0.84 16.41
C ALA A 99 -0.82 1.25 14.94
N MET A 100 0.06 0.53 14.22
CA MET A 100 0.31 0.77 12.80
C MET A 100 -0.94 0.54 11.94
N GLU A 101 -1.66 -0.57 12.15
CA GLU A 101 -2.92 -0.85 11.44
C GLU A 101 -3.93 0.29 11.60
N GLY A 102 -4.05 0.83 12.82
CA GLY A 102 -4.90 1.98 13.10
C GLY A 102 -4.45 3.25 12.34
N MET A 103 -3.14 3.48 12.22
CA MET A 103 -2.57 4.61 11.49
C MET A 103 -2.76 4.47 9.97
N VAL A 104 -2.56 3.26 9.43
CA VAL A 104 -2.82 2.91 8.03
C VAL A 104 -4.27 3.16 7.67
N LYS A 105 -5.20 2.63 8.49
CA LYS A 105 -6.63 2.85 8.31
C LYS A 105 -6.99 4.34 8.33
N GLN A 106 -6.46 5.10 9.30
CA GLN A 106 -6.69 6.54 9.37
C GLN A 106 -6.18 7.27 8.12
N LEU A 107 -5.04 6.87 7.57
CA LEU A 107 -4.50 7.47 6.35
C LEU A 107 -5.38 7.15 5.13
N ARG A 108 -5.84 5.89 4.99
CA ARG A 108 -6.78 5.49 3.92
C ARG A 108 -8.11 6.26 4.03
N ASP A 109 -8.68 6.36 5.23
CA ASP A 109 -9.95 7.06 5.50
C ASP A 109 -9.89 8.57 5.17
N LYS A 110 -8.72 9.19 5.27
CA LYS A 110 -8.51 10.62 4.95
C LYS A 110 -8.57 10.92 3.46
N GLU A 111 -8.57 9.91 2.59
CA GLU A 111 -8.32 10.00 1.15
C GLU A 111 -6.91 10.55 0.85
N ILE A 112 -6.06 9.69 0.30
CA ILE A 112 -4.69 10.07 -0.11
C ILE A 112 -4.76 10.81 -1.44
N LYS A 113 -4.31 12.06 -1.44
CA LYS A 113 -4.40 12.91 -2.64
C LYS A 113 -3.52 12.34 -3.75
N GLY A 114 -4.08 12.24 -4.95
CA GLY A 114 -3.36 11.76 -6.12
C GLY A 114 -3.19 10.24 -6.20
N MET A 115 -3.62 9.47 -5.19
CA MET A 115 -3.47 8.00 -5.19
C MET A 115 -4.22 7.36 -6.37
N ARG A 116 -5.45 7.79 -6.67
CA ARG A 116 -6.19 7.27 -7.83
C ARG A 116 -5.49 7.56 -9.15
N SER A 117 -4.92 8.76 -9.30
CA SER A 117 -4.14 9.13 -10.48
C SER A 117 -2.90 8.27 -10.63
N PHE A 118 -2.23 8.00 -9.51
CA PHE A 118 -1.05 7.15 -9.46
C PHE A 118 -1.39 5.71 -9.88
N LEU A 119 -2.41 5.11 -9.26
CA LEU A 119 -2.89 3.76 -9.59
C LEU A 119 -3.27 3.65 -11.07
N THR A 120 -4.02 4.63 -11.61
CA THR A 120 -4.40 4.64 -13.04
C THR A 120 -3.18 4.66 -13.96
N ARG A 121 -2.14 5.42 -13.61
CA ARG A 121 -0.89 5.47 -14.38
C ARG A 121 -0.13 4.16 -14.28
N LEU A 122 -0.06 3.54 -13.11
CA LEU A 122 0.55 2.23 -12.94
C LEU A 122 -0.19 1.15 -13.73
N GLU A 123 -1.53 1.09 -13.67
CA GLU A 123 -2.33 0.13 -14.43
C GLU A 123 -2.12 0.28 -15.95
N THR A 124 -1.89 1.51 -16.42
CA THR A 124 -1.56 1.77 -17.83
C THR A 124 -0.21 1.18 -18.24
N MET A 125 0.74 1.10 -17.31
CA MET A 125 2.03 0.44 -17.55
C MET A 125 1.91 -1.09 -17.51
N TYR A 126 0.85 -1.63 -16.89
CA TYR A 126 0.64 -3.06 -16.67
C TYR A 126 -0.82 -3.45 -16.95
N PRO A 127 -1.29 -3.42 -18.22
CA PRO A 127 -2.71 -3.57 -18.57
C PRO A 127 -3.32 -4.93 -18.20
N ASN A 128 -2.49 -5.94 -17.89
CA ASN A 128 -2.92 -7.27 -17.48
C ASN A 128 -2.95 -7.44 -15.95
N ILE A 129 -2.53 -6.43 -15.19
CA ILE A 129 -2.52 -6.45 -13.74
C ILE A 129 -3.51 -5.39 -13.26
N ARG A 130 -4.52 -5.83 -12.52
CA ARG A 130 -5.35 -4.93 -11.73
C ARG A 130 -4.54 -4.51 -10.51
N ILE A 131 -4.40 -3.21 -10.29
CA ILE A 131 -3.64 -2.70 -9.15
C ILE A 131 -4.62 -2.21 -8.09
N ASP A 132 -4.51 -2.77 -6.89
CA ASP A 132 -5.32 -2.40 -5.74
C ASP A 132 -4.44 -2.32 -4.47
N GLU A 133 -5.08 -2.20 -3.31
CA GLU A 133 -4.41 -2.05 -2.02
C GLU A 133 -3.50 -3.24 -1.69
N THR A 134 -3.66 -4.41 -2.32
CA THR A 134 -2.88 -5.61 -1.99
C THR A 134 -1.55 -5.70 -2.72
N ASN A 135 -1.45 -5.08 -3.90
CA ASN A 135 -0.27 -5.16 -4.77
C ASN A 135 0.33 -3.81 -5.15
N ASN A 136 -0.25 -2.71 -4.67
CA ASN A 136 0.33 -1.38 -4.82
C ASN A 136 1.53 -1.22 -3.87
N PRO A 137 2.77 -1.07 -4.38
CA PRO A 137 3.95 -0.95 -3.52
C PRO A 137 3.99 0.36 -2.71
N LEU A 138 3.14 1.34 -3.04
CA LEU A 138 2.96 2.58 -2.28
C LEU A 138 1.61 2.64 -1.58
N ASP A 139 0.91 1.53 -1.40
CA ASP A 139 -0.21 1.54 -0.46
C ASP A 139 0.33 1.64 0.99
N PRO A 140 -0.36 2.38 1.89
CA PRO A 140 0.12 2.58 3.26
C PRO A 140 0.38 1.31 4.06
N GLU A 141 -0.32 0.22 3.78
CA GLU A 141 -0.14 -1.06 4.49
C GLU A 141 1.24 -1.64 4.20
N GLN A 142 1.65 -1.69 2.93
CA GLN A 142 2.99 -2.13 2.51
C GLN A 142 4.07 -1.26 3.14
N VAL A 143 3.90 0.07 3.14
CA VAL A 143 4.87 0.98 3.77
C VAL A 143 4.93 0.82 5.29
N GLY A 144 3.79 0.56 5.94
CA GLY A 144 3.72 0.24 7.37
C GLY A 144 4.42 -1.07 7.68
N ASP A 145 4.21 -2.10 6.85
CA ASP A 145 4.81 -3.42 6.98
C ASP A 145 6.33 -3.38 6.79
N CYS A 146 6.83 -2.63 5.80
CA CYS A 146 8.26 -2.38 5.64
C CYS A 146 8.88 -1.81 6.92
N PHE A 147 8.17 -0.91 7.61
CA PHE A 147 8.68 -0.31 8.85
C PHE A 147 8.60 -1.27 10.04
N ASN A 148 7.48 -1.99 10.17
CA ASN A 148 7.27 -3.04 11.15
C ASN A 148 8.44 -4.05 11.11
N GLU A 149 8.69 -4.65 9.94
CA GLU A 149 9.75 -5.64 9.77
C GLU A 149 11.16 -5.04 9.90
N ALA A 150 11.35 -3.76 9.58
CA ALA A 150 12.63 -3.09 9.78
C ALA A 150 12.98 -2.88 11.26
N VAL A 151 11.98 -2.69 12.14
CA VAL A 151 12.18 -2.44 13.58
C VAL A 151 12.13 -3.73 14.42
N LYS A 152 11.37 -4.73 13.99
CA LYS A 152 11.16 -6.01 14.69
C LYS A 152 12.44 -6.68 15.23
N PRO A 153 13.56 -6.77 14.49
CA PRO A 153 14.78 -7.44 14.98
C PRO A 153 15.43 -6.75 16.18
N LEU A 154 15.06 -5.51 16.49
CA LEU A 154 15.68 -4.70 17.54
C LEU A 154 15.12 -4.96 18.93
N GLY A 155 13.97 -5.65 19.03
CA GLY A 155 13.37 -6.06 20.31
C GLY A 155 13.08 -4.89 21.26
N PHE A 156 12.69 -3.73 20.73
CA PHE A 156 12.34 -2.57 21.54
C PHE A 156 11.04 -2.81 22.32
N LYS A 157 10.95 -2.22 23.51
CA LYS A 157 9.76 -2.29 24.37
C LYS A 157 8.58 -1.52 23.79
N ALA A 158 7.36 -1.97 24.09
CA ALA A 158 6.12 -1.40 23.54
C ALA A 158 6.07 0.12 23.64
N HIS A 159 6.34 0.68 24.82
CA HIS A 159 6.28 2.13 25.04
C HIS A 159 7.26 2.93 24.18
N TYR A 160 8.44 2.38 23.85
CA TYR A 160 9.37 2.99 22.89
C TYR A 160 8.85 2.85 21.47
N LEU A 161 8.38 1.65 21.08
CA LEU A 161 7.78 1.40 19.76
C LEU A 161 6.59 2.33 19.48
N LEU A 162 5.69 2.51 20.45
CA LEU A 162 4.54 3.42 20.32
C LEU A 162 4.98 4.88 20.07
N THR A 163 6.09 5.31 20.66
CA THR A 163 6.63 6.66 20.40
C THR A 163 7.26 6.73 19.01
N ILE A 164 8.02 5.70 18.62
CA ILE A 164 8.61 5.58 17.28
C ILE A 164 7.52 5.60 16.19
N TYR A 165 6.46 4.82 16.37
CA TYR A 165 5.37 4.67 15.41
C TYR A 165 4.52 5.94 15.32
N ARG A 166 4.33 6.64 16.45
CA ARG A 166 3.67 7.95 16.46
C ARG A 166 4.45 8.98 15.63
N GLU A 167 5.77 9.05 15.78
CA GLU A 167 6.59 9.95 14.98
C GLU A 167 6.67 9.50 13.51
N PHE A 168 6.66 8.20 13.25
CA PHE A 168 6.54 7.66 11.88
C PHE A 168 5.24 8.12 11.22
N ASN A 169 4.10 7.94 11.89
CA ASN A 169 2.81 8.41 11.38
C ASN A 169 2.81 9.93 11.14
N LYS A 170 3.31 10.71 12.09
CA LYS A 170 3.40 12.17 11.97
C LYS A 170 4.31 12.61 10.81
N THR A 171 5.41 11.92 10.57
CA THR A 171 6.45 12.37 9.63
C THR A 171 6.31 11.75 8.25
N VAL A 172 6.08 10.44 8.17
CA VAL A 172 5.96 9.67 6.92
C VAL A 172 4.53 9.78 6.40
N PHE A 173 3.54 9.27 7.14
CA PHE A 173 2.13 9.34 6.73
C PHE A 173 1.58 10.77 6.72
N GLY A 174 2.08 11.65 7.58
CA GLY A 174 1.78 13.09 7.53
C GLY A 174 2.28 13.79 6.24
N LYS A 175 3.17 13.14 5.50
CA LYS A 175 3.75 13.62 4.23
C LYS A 175 3.44 12.73 3.04
N TYR A 176 2.49 11.81 3.19
CA TYR A 176 2.19 10.82 2.16
C TYR A 176 1.66 11.43 0.86
N ASP A 177 0.81 12.47 0.96
CA ASP A 177 0.32 13.21 -0.22
C ASP A 177 1.48 13.78 -1.06
N ASP A 178 2.54 14.28 -0.42
CA ASP A 178 3.72 14.84 -1.09
C ASP A 178 4.50 13.73 -1.83
N VAL A 179 4.63 12.54 -1.23
CA VAL A 179 5.29 11.37 -1.84
C VAL A 179 4.51 10.87 -3.07
N ILE A 180 3.18 10.77 -2.96
CA ILE A 180 2.32 10.32 -4.06
C ILE A 180 2.28 11.38 -5.18
N ALA A 181 2.36 12.67 -4.85
CA ALA A 181 2.49 13.73 -5.84
C ALA A 181 3.82 13.60 -6.61
N GLU A 182 4.95 13.43 -5.93
CA GLU A 182 6.26 13.26 -6.57
C GLU A 182 6.29 12.00 -7.48
N ALA A 183 5.68 10.90 -7.05
CA ALA A 183 5.56 9.69 -7.86
C ALA A 183 4.69 9.92 -9.12
N ASN A 184 3.59 10.67 -9.00
CA ASN A 184 2.77 11.06 -10.14
C ASN A 184 3.52 11.97 -11.12
N ASP A 185 4.19 13.00 -10.61
CA ASP A 185 4.94 13.96 -11.43
C ASP A 185 6.04 13.25 -12.23
N LEU A 186 6.74 12.30 -11.59
CA LEU A 186 7.72 11.48 -12.28
C LEU A 186 7.09 10.63 -13.41
N LEU A 187 5.92 10.04 -13.18
CA LEU A 187 5.22 9.29 -14.22
C LEU A 187 4.75 10.19 -15.37
N VAL A 188 4.32 11.42 -15.06
CA VAL A 188 3.97 12.45 -16.05
C VAL A 188 5.20 12.82 -16.90
N ASP A 189 6.34 13.07 -16.27
CA ASP A 189 7.60 13.38 -16.94
C ASP A 189 8.09 12.23 -17.83
N LEU A 190 7.77 10.99 -17.47
CA LEU A 190 8.02 9.80 -18.27
C LEU A 190 6.98 9.57 -19.38
N GLY A 191 6.01 10.48 -19.55
CA GLY A 191 4.98 10.42 -20.59
C GLY A 191 3.81 9.49 -20.29
N ILE A 192 3.66 9.04 -19.04
CA ILE A 192 2.60 8.10 -18.64
C ILE A 192 1.35 8.89 -18.25
N LEU A 193 0.38 8.93 -19.18
CA LEU A 193 -0.87 9.68 -19.06
C LEU A 193 -0.67 11.10 -18.48
N PRO A 194 0.06 11.98 -19.18
CA PRO A 194 0.32 13.34 -18.69
C PRO A 194 -0.98 14.14 -18.51
N ASP A 195 -1.92 14.00 -19.45
CA ASP A 195 -3.19 14.75 -19.46
C ASP A 195 -4.35 14.00 -18.77
N LEU A 196 -4.05 13.22 -17.73
CA LEU A 196 -5.05 12.39 -17.06
C LEU A 196 -6.09 13.23 -16.31
N ASP A 197 -7.31 13.28 -16.85
CA ASP A 197 -8.50 13.75 -16.14
C ASP A 197 -9.23 12.58 -15.48
N ILE A 198 -8.90 12.32 -14.21
CA ILE A 198 -9.56 11.28 -13.39
C ILE A 198 -11.06 11.51 -13.30
N THR A 199 -11.54 12.76 -13.24
CA THR A 199 -12.97 13.03 -13.10
C THR A 199 -13.75 12.68 -14.36
N ALA A 200 -13.19 12.98 -15.54
CA ALA A 200 -13.78 12.57 -16.81
C ALA A 200 -13.73 11.04 -16.98
N ARG A 201 -12.61 10.41 -16.60
CA ARG A 201 -12.45 8.95 -16.67
C ARG A 201 -13.44 8.22 -15.76
N GLU A 202 -13.63 8.67 -14.52
CA GLU A 202 -14.61 8.08 -13.60
C GLU A 202 -16.05 8.21 -14.13
N ARG A 203 -16.40 9.35 -14.74
CA ARG A 203 -17.72 9.53 -15.38
C ARG A 203 -17.93 8.53 -16.51
N GLU A 204 -16.91 8.31 -17.34
CA GLU A 204 -16.98 7.36 -18.45
C GLU A 204 -17.09 5.92 -17.94
N LEU A 205 -16.27 5.52 -16.97
CA LEU A 205 -16.35 4.17 -16.36
C LEU A 205 -17.71 3.91 -15.70
N ARG A 206 -18.29 4.91 -15.02
CA ARG A 206 -19.65 4.80 -14.45
C ARG A 206 -20.72 4.66 -15.53
N LYS A 207 -20.55 5.35 -16.67
CA LYS A 207 -21.46 5.23 -17.81
C LYS A 207 -21.37 3.82 -18.42
N GLN A 208 -20.16 3.32 -18.66
CA GLN A 208 -19.91 1.97 -19.18
C GLN A 208 -20.54 0.89 -18.29
N LYS A 209 -20.29 0.91 -16.97
CA LYS A 209 -20.91 -0.03 -16.02
C LYS A 209 -22.44 0.01 -16.03
N ARG A 210 -23.03 1.21 -16.18
CA ARG A 210 -24.49 1.37 -16.27
C ARG A 210 -25.04 0.78 -17.58
N ASP A 211 -24.33 0.97 -18.68
CA ASP A 211 -24.71 0.46 -19.99
C ASP A 211 -24.58 -1.08 -20.03
N GLU A 212 -23.52 -1.64 -19.44
CA GLU A 212 -23.31 -3.09 -19.26
C GLU A 212 -24.41 -3.73 -18.39
N ALA A 213 -24.69 -3.15 -17.21
CA ALA A 213 -25.75 -3.65 -16.33
C ALA A 213 -27.12 -3.61 -17.02
N ARG A 214 -27.38 -2.58 -17.84
CA ARG A 214 -28.61 -2.50 -18.63
C ARG A 214 -28.66 -3.57 -19.72
N ALA A 215 -27.55 -3.85 -20.40
CA ALA A 215 -27.48 -4.91 -21.40
C ALA A 215 -27.74 -6.29 -20.79
N GLN A 216 -27.13 -6.59 -19.63
CA GLN A 216 -27.33 -7.84 -18.89
C GLN A 216 -28.79 -8.05 -18.47
N LEU A 217 -29.46 -6.99 -17.98
CA LEU A 217 -30.88 -7.06 -17.62
C LEU A 217 -31.78 -7.33 -18.84
N VAL A 218 -31.45 -6.77 -20.00
CA VAL A 218 -32.22 -7.00 -21.24
C VAL A 218 -32.02 -8.43 -21.74
N GLU A 219 -30.80 -8.95 -21.68
CA GLU A 219 -30.48 -10.33 -22.05
C GLU A 219 -31.18 -11.33 -21.13
N GLU A 220 -31.17 -11.10 -19.82
CA GLU A 220 -31.87 -11.94 -18.83
C GLU A 220 -33.39 -11.94 -19.05
N GLN A 221 -33.99 -10.79 -19.40
CA GLN A 221 -35.41 -10.70 -19.73
C GLN A 221 -35.77 -11.43 -21.03
N GLN A 222 -34.89 -11.38 -22.03
CA GLN A 222 -35.09 -12.10 -23.29
C GLN A 222 -34.98 -13.61 -23.12
N LEU A 223 -34.03 -14.08 -22.30
CA LEU A 223 -33.89 -15.49 -21.94
C LEU A 223 -35.13 -16.01 -21.21
N LYS A 224 -35.62 -15.29 -20.18
CA LYS A 224 -36.84 -15.66 -19.46
C LYS A 224 -38.08 -15.69 -20.37
N ALA A 225 -38.22 -14.71 -21.28
CA ALA A 225 -39.31 -14.69 -22.24
C ALA A 225 -39.23 -15.84 -23.27
N ALA A 226 -38.03 -16.27 -23.64
CA ALA A 226 -37.82 -17.41 -24.53
C ALA A 226 -38.13 -18.75 -23.84
N GLU A 227 -37.78 -18.89 -22.56
CA GLU A 227 -38.11 -20.06 -21.73
C GLU A 227 -39.62 -20.20 -21.50
N GLU A 228 -40.30 -19.11 -21.13
CA GLU A 228 -41.77 -19.09 -20.97
C GLU A 228 -42.53 -19.39 -22.27
N GLN A 229 -41.94 -19.07 -23.43
CA GLN A 229 -42.52 -19.39 -24.75
C GLN A 229 -42.23 -20.83 -25.20
N ALA A 230 -41.24 -21.52 -24.62
CA ALA A 230 -40.91 -22.91 -24.91
C ALA A 230 -41.75 -23.91 -24.09
N GLU A 231 -42.11 -23.56 -22.85
CA GLU A 231 -42.92 -24.41 -21.96
C GLU A 231 -44.35 -24.80 -22.45
N PRO A 232 -45.10 -24.00 -23.24
CA PRO A 232 -46.46 -24.38 -23.65
C PRO A 232 -46.48 -25.48 -24.72
N LYS A 233 -45.36 -25.73 -25.43
CA LYS A 233 -45.28 -26.75 -26.49
C LYS A 233 -45.04 -28.17 -25.99
N ALA A 234 -44.59 -28.35 -24.74
CA ALA A 234 -44.33 -29.67 -24.15
C ALA A 234 -45.55 -30.31 -23.47
N ARG A 235 -46.68 -29.59 -23.34
CA ARG A 235 -47.93 -30.09 -22.69
C ARG A 235 -49.02 -30.56 -23.67
N MET A 236 -48.79 -30.56 -24.98
CA MET A 236 -49.76 -30.98 -26.00
C MET A 236 -49.28 -32.14 -26.90
N THR A 237 -48.53 -33.10 -26.34
CA THR A 237 -48.31 -34.43 -26.93
C THR A 237 -48.65 -35.52 -25.92
#